data_AF-A0A8J8W1R8-F1
#
_entry.id   AF-A0A8J8W1R8-F1
#
_cell.length_a   1.000
_cell.length_b   1.000
_cell.length_c   1.000
_cell.angle_alpha   90.00
_cell.angle_beta   90.00
_cell.angle_gamma   90.00
#
_symmetry.space_group_name_H-M   'P 1'
#
loop_
_entity.id
_entity.type
_entity.pdbx_description
1 polymer ?
#
loop_
_entity_poly.entity_id
_entity_poly.type
_entity_poly.pdbx_seq_one_letter_code
_entity_poly.pdbx_strand_id
1 'polypeptide(L)'
;MKIDDLLRFNIEITEFDPLNPLDHTIFQPMPVTEFSKYELEQELFHGLMTDNVKLTDLELPDPASNSASRLDIERAAMRESQRLYRYIDLLYTCHSQIEEPNNPISMAVGWISIPVPLPQYTWPRELGPNSWPRDHGMLSHDLGPEHVGWKCEMVSEWKDRSGRTTKVWPHVRMAVCHGHSGDPHGILIGELGAIAQVILNRLNQPQFDNESYFPVLMLSFFGPRHIRLLQAVYRPAGYLELRASQIFDFTTLAVSRLDLMLEYLACSPRRDHH
;
A
#
# COMPACT_ATOMS: atom_id res chain seq x y z
N MET A 1 -13.99 -4.95 10.79
CA MET A 1 -14.53 -6.32 10.85
C MET A 1 -13.71 -7.11 11.85
N LYS A 2 -14.36 -7.88 12.73
CA LYS A 2 -13.65 -8.74 13.67
C LYS A 2 -13.20 -10.01 12.97
N ILE A 3 -12.15 -10.64 13.49
CA ILE A 3 -11.53 -11.83 12.88
C ILE A 3 -12.56 -12.97 12.72
N ASP A 4 -13.42 -13.17 13.73
CA ASP A 4 -14.46 -14.21 13.70
C ASP A 4 -15.48 -14.04 12.57
N ASP A 5 -15.77 -12.80 12.18
CA ASP A 5 -16.68 -12.51 11.06
C ASP A 5 -16.03 -12.89 9.72
N LEU A 6 -14.71 -12.76 9.61
CA LEU A 6 -13.96 -12.94 8.37
C LEU A 6 -13.82 -14.42 7.99
N LEU A 7 -13.74 -15.32 8.98
CA LEU A 7 -13.75 -16.77 8.76
C LEU A 7 -15.03 -17.24 8.04
N ARG A 8 -16.16 -16.58 8.29
CA ARG A 8 -17.45 -16.90 7.61
C ARG A 8 -17.43 -16.59 6.12
N PHE A 9 -16.48 -15.78 5.66
CA PHE A 9 -16.30 -15.39 4.26
C PHE A 9 -15.11 -16.12 3.60
N ASN A 10 -14.62 -17.21 4.19
CA ASN A 10 -13.40 -17.91 3.74
C ASN A 10 -12.18 -16.97 3.66
N ILE A 11 -12.04 -16.08 4.64
CA ILE A 11 -10.86 -15.23 4.79
C ILE A 11 -10.10 -15.73 6.02
N GLU A 12 -8.91 -16.27 5.78
CA GLU A 12 -8.00 -16.71 6.83
C GLU A 12 -7.07 -15.56 7.18
N ILE A 13 -6.97 -15.21 8.46
CA ILE A 13 -6.10 -14.13 8.93
C ILE A 13 -5.03 -14.71 9.82
N THR A 14 -3.80 -14.37 9.52
CA THR A 14 -2.63 -14.69 10.34
C THR A 14 -1.85 -13.42 10.63
N GLU A 15 -1.12 -13.42 11.74
CA GLU A 15 -0.14 -12.38 12.02
C GLU A 15 1.18 -12.77 11.38
N PHE A 16 1.93 -11.78 10.89
CA PHE A 16 3.31 -11.97 10.46
C PHE A 16 4.18 -10.86 11.06
N ASP A 17 5.42 -11.18 11.39
CA ASP A 17 6.38 -10.20 11.90
C ASP A 17 7.24 -9.68 10.74
N PRO A 18 7.00 -8.46 10.25
CA PRO A 18 7.78 -7.89 9.15
C PRO A 18 9.25 -7.64 9.52
N LEU A 19 9.62 -7.72 10.79
CA LEU A 19 10.98 -7.59 11.30
C LEU A 19 11.72 -8.93 11.37
N ASN A 20 11.00 -10.05 11.29
CA ASN A 20 11.59 -11.37 11.40
C ASN A 20 11.99 -11.90 10.02
N PRO A 21 13.31 -12.02 9.72
CA PRO A 21 13.77 -12.50 8.42
C PRO A 21 13.44 -13.98 8.16
N LEU A 22 13.09 -14.73 9.21
CA LEU A 22 12.67 -16.13 9.10
C LEU A 22 11.20 -16.26 8.70
N ASP A 23 10.41 -15.20 8.83
CA ASP A 23 9.02 -15.24 8.42
C ASP A 23 8.95 -15.34 6.89
N HIS A 24 8.21 -16.32 6.40
CA HIS A 24 8.11 -16.60 4.98
C HIS A 24 7.12 -15.64 4.34
N THR A 25 7.51 -14.38 4.17
CA THR A 25 6.66 -13.35 3.55
C THR A 25 6.50 -13.58 2.05
N ILE A 26 5.31 -13.27 1.53
CA ILE A 26 4.98 -13.28 0.10
C ILE A 26 5.74 -12.16 -0.61
N PHE A 27 5.85 -11.01 0.05
CA PHE A 27 6.64 -9.87 -0.40
C PHE A 27 7.84 -9.71 0.51
N GLN A 28 9.04 -9.95 -0.03
CA GLN A 28 10.27 -9.83 0.73
C GLN A 28 10.73 -8.38 0.69
N PRO A 29 10.87 -7.71 1.84
CA PRO A 29 11.44 -6.37 1.87
C PRO A 29 12.82 -6.38 1.23
N MET A 30 13.20 -5.28 0.59
CA MET A 30 14.56 -5.13 0.07
C MET A 30 15.56 -5.37 1.22
N PRO A 31 16.56 -6.25 1.05
CA PRO A 31 17.55 -6.48 2.09
C PRO A 31 18.24 -5.18 2.48
N VAL A 32 18.47 -4.95 3.77
CA VAL A 32 19.15 -3.74 4.29
C VAL A 32 20.47 -3.47 3.56
N THR A 33 21.25 -4.52 3.25
CA THR A 33 22.51 -4.41 2.51
C THR A 33 22.36 -3.94 1.07
N GLU A 34 21.20 -4.22 0.46
CA GLU A 34 20.87 -3.71 -0.88
C GLU A 34 20.33 -2.29 -0.78
N PHE A 35 19.44 -2.03 0.18
CA PHE A 35 18.87 -0.70 0.43
C PHE A 35 19.95 0.33 0.77
N SER A 36 21.00 -0.06 1.50
CA SER A 36 22.14 0.82 1.84
C SER A 36 22.94 1.31 0.63
N LYS A 37 22.70 0.78 -0.58
CA LYS A 37 23.28 1.31 -1.82
C LYS A 37 22.55 2.54 -2.35
N TYR A 38 21.44 2.92 -1.72
CA TYR A 38 20.64 4.08 -2.10
C TYR A 38 20.80 5.18 -1.05
N GLU A 39 21.13 6.39 -1.51
CA GLU A 39 21.19 7.58 -0.66
C GLU A 39 20.01 8.50 -0.95
N LEU A 40 19.57 9.22 0.07
CA LEU A 40 18.56 10.26 -0.10
C LEU A 40 19.17 11.46 -0.81
N GLU A 41 18.68 11.77 -2.01
CA GLU A 41 19.00 13.01 -2.71
C GLU A 41 18.40 14.21 -1.96
N GLN A 42 19.18 14.76 -1.02
CA GLN A 42 18.72 15.83 -0.13
C GLN A 42 18.21 17.04 -0.90
N GLU A 43 18.87 17.47 -1.97
CA GLU A 43 18.46 18.64 -2.75
C GLU A 43 17.10 18.44 -3.41
N LEU A 44 16.89 17.29 -4.06
CA LEU A 44 15.62 16.93 -4.66
C LEU A 44 14.52 16.80 -3.59
N PHE A 45 14.82 16.12 -2.49
CA PHE A 45 13.90 15.96 -1.36
C PHE A 45 13.48 17.32 -0.82
N HIS A 46 14.41 18.22 -0.49
CA HIS A 46 14.09 19.56 0.01
C HIS A 46 13.33 20.40 -1.04
N GLY A 47 13.63 20.25 -2.33
CA GLY A 47 12.92 20.93 -3.41
C GLY A 47 11.46 20.49 -3.58
N LEU A 48 11.15 19.23 -3.23
CA LEU A 48 9.80 18.65 -3.30
C LEU A 48 9.05 18.71 -1.96
N MET A 49 9.75 18.94 -0.85
CA MET A 49 9.18 19.06 0.48
C MET A 49 8.43 20.37 0.68
N THR A 50 7.11 20.28 0.69
CA THR A 50 6.19 21.41 0.95
C THR A 50 5.59 21.34 2.36
N ASP A 51 5.06 22.45 2.89
CA ASP A 51 4.50 22.52 4.25
C ASP A 51 3.37 21.52 4.53
N ASN A 52 2.59 21.20 3.49
CA ASN A 52 1.51 20.22 3.54
C ASN A 52 1.99 18.75 3.50
N VAL A 53 3.29 18.50 3.29
CA VAL A 53 3.91 17.16 3.31
C VAL A 53 4.82 16.99 4.52
N LYS A 54 5.49 18.06 4.95
CA LYS A 54 6.43 18.04 6.09
C LYS A 54 5.82 17.38 7.33
N LEU A 55 6.46 16.36 7.88
CA LEU A 55 6.05 15.78 9.15
C LEU A 55 6.80 16.44 10.32
N THR A 56 6.09 16.68 11.41
CA THR A 56 6.60 17.08 12.73
C THR A 56 5.92 16.21 13.76
N ASP A 57 6.52 15.96 14.92
CA ASP A 57 5.87 15.16 15.97
C ASP A 57 4.44 15.68 16.24
N LEU A 58 3.51 14.73 16.32
CA LEU A 58 2.09 15.05 16.42
C LEU A 58 1.67 15.07 17.88
N GLU A 59 1.28 16.25 18.36
CA GLU A 59 0.61 16.39 19.65
C GLU A 59 -0.82 15.86 19.52
N LEU A 60 -1.10 14.74 20.20
CA LEU A 60 -2.45 14.17 20.22
C LEU A 60 -3.34 15.02 21.14
N PRO A 61 -4.54 15.42 20.67
CA PRO A 61 -5.46 16.19 21.50
C PRO A 61 -5.88 15.40 22.74
N ASP A 62 -6.09 16.13 23.85
CA ASP A 62 -6.55 15.54 25.10
C ASP A 62 -7.94 14.89 24.90
N PRO A 63 -8.11 13.59 25.16
CA PRO A 63 -9.41 12.91 25.01
C PRO A 63 -10.52 13.55 25.85
N ALA A 64 -10.20 14.29 26.92
CA ALA A 64 -11.17 14.99 27.77
C ALA A 64 -11.70 16.31 27.16
N SER A 65 -11.08 16.85 26.10
CA SER A 65 -11.45 18.15 25.51
C SER A 65 -12.43 18.06 24.33
N ASN A 66 -12.94 16.86 24.00
CA ASN A 66 -13.47 16.59 22.67
C ASN A 66 -14.93 17.06 22.46
N SER A 67 -15.10 18.23 21.85
CA SER A 67 -16.35 18.68 21.21
C SER A 67 -16.40 18.36 19.71
N ALA A 68 -15.40 17.66 19.16
CA ALA A 68 -15.30 17.37 17.74
C ALA A 68 -16.32 16.30 17.30
N SER A 69 -16.96 16.50 16.15
CA SER A 69 -17.86 15.49 15.60
C SER A 69 -17.07 14.27 15.12
N ARG A 70 -17.74 13.10 15.04
CA ARG A 70 -17.14 11.89 14.45
C ARG A 70 -16.56 12.16 13.06
N LEU A 71 -17.28 12.90 12.23
CA LEU A 71 -16.83 13.25 10.88
C LEU A 71 -15.56 14.11 10.89
N ASP A 72 -15.42 15.03 11.84
CA ASP A 72 -14.21 15.84 11.97
C ASP A 72 -13.00 15.00 12.36
N ILE A 73 -13.20 14.01 13.25
CA ILE A 73 -12.18 13.02 13.63
C ILE A 73 -11.78 12.19 12.40
N GLU A 74 -12.76 11.66 11.64
CA GLU A 74 -12.49 10.88 10.43
C GLU A 74 -11.77 11.69 9.35
N ARG A 75 -12.11 12.98 9.20
CA ARG A 75 -11.43 13.90 8.28
C ARG A 75 -10.01 14.21 8.72
N ALA A 76 -9.78 14.40 10.01
CA ALA A 76 -8.43 14.60 10.54
C ALA A 76 -7.58 13.35 10.34
N ALA A 77 -8.14 12.17 10.62
CA ALA A 77 -7.49 10.87 10.39
C ALA A 77 -7.09 10.69 8.91
N MET A 78 -8.01 10.96 7.98
CA MET A 78 -7.73 10.89 6.54
C MET A 78 -6.58 11.83 6.16
N ARG A 79 -6.63 13.11 6.58
CA ARG A 79 -5.59 14.09 6.24
C ARG A 79 -4.21 13.66 6.71
N GLU A 80 -4.09 13.20 7.96
CA GLU A 80 -2.80 12.80 8.51
C GLU A 80 -2.30 11.48 7.88
N SER A 81 -3.20 10.53 7.57
CA SER A 81 -2.83 9.32 6.82
C SER A 81 -2.28 9.65 5.43
N GLN A 82 -2.91 10.58 4.70
CA GLN A 82 -2.45 11.04 3.38
C GLN A 82 -1.15 11.82 3.46
N ARG A 83 -0.96 12.62 4.51
CA ARG A 83 0.28 13.36 4.75
C ARG A 83 1.45 12.41 4.99
N LEU A 84 1.25 11.39 5.85
CA LEU A 84 2.24 10.36 6.11
C LEU A 84 2.58 9.56 4.85
N TYR A 85 1.57 9.14 4.08
CA TYR A 85 1.77 8.48 2.79
C TYR A 85 2.62 9.33 1.86
N ARG A 86 2.26 10.61 1.63
CA ARG A 86 3.01 11.50 0.73
C ARG A 86 4.46 11.70 1.17
N TYR A 87 4.69 11.78 2.47
CA TYR A 87 6.04 11.91 3.00
C TYR A 87 6.89 10.66 2.70
N ILE A 88 6.34 9.46 2.92
CA ILE A 88 7.02 8.19 2.63
C ILE A 88 7.21 8.00 1.11
N ASP A 89 6.21 8.31 0.29
CA ASP A 89 6.28 8.23 -1.17
C ASP A 89 7.33 9.19 -1.74
N LEU A 90 7.44 10.38 -1.15
CA LEU A 90 8.48 11.34 -1.51
C LEU A 90 9.88 10.84 -1.12
N LEU A 91 10.03 10.31 0.11
CA LEU A 91 11.28 9.66 0.51
C LEU A 91 11.65 8.55 -0.47
N TYR A 92 10.71 7.66 -0.78
CA TYR A 92 10.92 6.57 -1.74
C TYR A 92 11.30 7.09 -3.13
N THR A 93 10.74 8.21 -3.59
CA THR A 93 11.08 8.79 -4.90
C THR A 93 12.46 9.45 -4.92
N CYS A 94 12.91 10.01 -3.80
CA CYS A 94 14.19 10.73 -3.71
C CYS A 94 15.39 9.85 -3.33
N HIS A 95 15.19 8.57 -3.02
CA HIS A 95 16.33 7.65 -2.82
C HIS A 95 16.84 7.19 -4.19
N SER A 96 18.13 7.39 -4.47
CA SER A 96 18.77 6.94 -5.70
C SER A 96 20.06 6.18 -5.44
N GLN A 97 20.45 5.35 -6.40
CA GLN A 97 21.61 4.48 -6.27
C GLN A 97 22.91 5.29 -6.27
N ILE A 98 23.83 5.02 -5.34
CA ILE A 98 25.11 5.74 -5.22
C ILE A 98 25.91 5.75 -6.53
N GLU A 99 25.94 4.61 -7.24
CA GLU A 99 26.65 4.48 -8.52
C GLU A 99 25.91 5.14 -9.70
N GLU A 100 24.60 5.33 -9.56
CA GLU A 100 23.71 5.94 -10.57
C GLU A 100 22.79 6.97 -9.90
N PRO A 101 23.31 8.12 -9.47
CA PRO A 101 22.63 9.08 -8.58
C PRO A 101 21.45 9.82 -9.22
N ASN A 102 20.97 9.35 -10.38
CA ASN A 102 19.76 9.82 -11.05
C ASN A 102 18.81 8.65 -11.39
N ASN A 103 19.05 7.48 -10.80
CA ASN A 103 18.22 6.30 -10.96
C ASN A 103 17.53 6.00 -9.62
N PRO A 104 16.35 6.61 -9.36
CA PRO A 104 15.62 6.40 -8.14
C PRO A 104 15.29 4.93 -7.90
N ILE A 105 15.19 4.54 -6.63
CA ILE A 105 14.70 3.22 -6.24
C ILE A 105 13.32 2.94 -6.84
N SER A 106 12.48 3.97 -7.01
CA SER A 106 11.18 3.88 -7.68
C SER A 106 11.25 3.38 -9.13
N MET A 107 12.38 3.57 -9.81
CA MET A 107 12.64 3.09 -11.17
C MET A 107 13.38 1.74 -11.20
N ALA A 108 14.25 1.48 -10.22
CA ALA A 108 15.14 0.33 -10.19
C ALA A 108 14.43 -1.00 -9.88
N VAL A 109 13.39 -0.96 -9.05
CA VAL A 109 12.84 -2.18 -8.42
C VAL A 109 11.76 -2.88 -9.23
N GLY A 110 11.58 -2.64 -10.54
CA GLY A 110 10.62 -3.42 -11.36
C GLY A 110 9.12 -3.21 -11.07
N TRP A 111 8.77 -2.44 -10.03
CA TRP A 111 7.40 -1.98 -9.77
C TRP A 111 7.03 -0.84 -10.71
N ILE A 112 5.93 -0.98 -11.44
CA ILE A 112 5.42 0.04 -12.36
C ILE A 112 4.04 0.47 -11.92
N SER A 113 3.82 1.77 -11.77
CA SER A 113 2.50 2.31 -11.42
C SER A 113 1.45 1.91 -12.45
N ILE A 114 0.32 1.41 -11.96
CA ILE A 114 -0.88 1.20 -12.75
C ILE A 114 -1.65 2.53 -12.73
N PRO A 115 -1.85 3.19 -13.87
CA PRO A 115 -2.64 4.42 -13.90
C PRO A 115 -4.08 4.08 -13.49
N VAL A 116 -4.50 4.50 -12.31
CA VAL A 116 -5.91 4.45 -11.91
C VAL A 116 -6.60 5.60 -12.64
N PRO A 117 -7.51 5.33 -13.59
CA PRO A 117 -8.18 6.38 -14.33
C PRO A 117 -8.95 7.29 -13.36
N LEU A 118 -8.76 8.61 -13.46
CA LEU A 118 -9.65 9.53 -12.75
C LEU A 118 -11.03 9.46 -13.43
N PRO A 119 -12.14 9.63 -12.69
CA PRO A 119 -13.49 9.43 -13.23
C PRO A 119 -13.79 10.31 -14.46
N GLN A 120 -13.12 11.46 -14.56
CA GLN A 120 -13.26 12.42 -15.65
C GLN A 120 -12.51 12.06 -16.95
N TYR A 121 -11.62 11.08 -16.96
CA TYR A 121 -10.85 10.70 -18.15
C TYR A 121 -11.33 9.36 -18.72
N THR A 122 -11.94 9.40 -19.89
CA THR A 122 -12.27 8.20 -20.68
C THR A 122 -11.03 7.75 -21.45
N TRP A 123 -10.45 6.61 -21.08
CA TRP A 123 -9.36 6.02 -21.85
C TRP A 123 -9.85 5.51 -23.22
N PRO A 124 -9.09 5.73 -24.31
CA PRO A 124 -9.46 5.25 -25.64
C PRO A 124 -9.66 3.74 -25.66
N ARG A 125 -10.66 3.25 -26.40
CA ARG A 125 -10.94 1.81 -26.53
C ARG A 125 -9.80 1.05 -27.22
N GLU A 126 -8.94 1.76 -27.94
CA GLU A 126 -7.89 1.17 -28.78
C GLU A 126 -6.65 0.65 -27.99
N LEU A 127 -6.53 0.94 -26.70
CA LEU A 127 -5.42 0.44 -25.85
C LEU A 127 -5.64 -0.98 -25.29
N GLY A 128 -6.62 -1.72 -25.84
CA GLY A 128 -6.90 -3.11 -25.51
C GLY A 128 -7.60 -3.30 -24.15
N PRO A 129 -7.98 -4.55 -23.79
CA PRO A 129 -8.51 -4.89 -22.48
C PRO A 129 -7.40 -4.86 -21.43
N ASN A 130 -6.83 -3.68 -21.15
CA ASN A 130 -6.20 -3.42 -19.87
C ASN A 130 -7.33 -3.30 -18.84
N SER A 131 -7.57 -4.42 -18.16
CA SER A 131 -8.64 -4.75 -17.22
C SER A 131 -8.43 -4.19 -15.82
N TRP A 132 -7.85 -2.99 -15.73
CA TRP A 132 -8.03 -2.19 -14.52
C TRP A 132 -9.37 -1.46 -14.66
N PRO A 133 -10.32 -1.58 -13.73
CA PRO A 133 -11.66 -1.07 -13.89
C PRO A 133 -11.61 0.44 -14.11
N ARG A 134 -12.45 0.88 -15.03
CA ARG A 134 -12.72 2.30 -15.31
C ARG A 134 -13.35 3.02 -14.11
N ASP A 135 -13.79 2.25 -13.12
CA ASP A 135 -14.51 2.69 -11.94
C ASP A 135 -13.68 2.35 -10.69
N HIS A 136 -13.62 3.26 -9.73
CA HIS A 136 -12.79 3.10 -8.54
C HIS A 136 -13.25 1.94 -7.64
N GLY A 137 -14.49 1.47 -7.80
CA GLY A 137 -15.04 0.33 -7.07
C GLY A 137 -14.73 0.44 -5.57
N MET A 138 -14.13 -0.61 -5.01
CA MET A 138 -13.69 -0.60 -3.60
C MET A 138 -12.22 -0.19 -3.41
N LEU A 139 -11.51 0.27 -4.46
CA LEU A 139 -10.15 0.85 -4.30
C LEU A 139 -10.21 2.18 -3.56
N SER A 140 -11.20 3.01 -3.89
CA SER A 140 -11.47 4.28 -3.23
C SER A 140 -12.96 4.41 -3.07
N HIS A 141 -13.42 4.69 -1.85
CA HIS A 141 -14.83 4.86 -1.58
C HIS A 141 -15.05 6.07 -0.67
N ASP A 142 -15.74 7.08 -1.21
CA ASP A 142 -16.34 8.15 -0.43
C ASP A 142 -17.69 7.65 0.09
N LEU A 143 -17.83 7.57 1.40
CA LEU A 143 -19.06 7.10 2.06
C LEU A 143 -20.08 8.23 2.26
N GLY A 144 -19.78 9.44 1.74
CA GLY A 144 -20.71 10.56 1.66
C GLY A 144 -20.59 11.53 2.84
N PRO A 145 -21.65 12.32 3.12
CA PRO A 145 -21.56 13.45 4.04
C PRO A 145 -21.30 13.03 5.50
N GLU A 146 -21.55 11.77 5.85
CA GLU A 146 -21.43 11.25 7.22
C GLU A 146 -20.09 10.55 7.49
N HIS A 147 -19.40 10.07 6.44
CA HIS A 147 -18.19 9.26 6.56
C HIS A 147 -17.17 9.53 5.46
N VAL A 148 -15.89 9.61 5.80
CA VAL A 148 -14.81 9.91 4.85
C VAL A 148 -14.41 8.71 3.99
N GLY A 149 -14.66 7.49 4.48
CA GLY A 149 -14.30 6.25 3.77
C GLY A 149 -12.79 6.04 3.64
N TRP A 150 -12.33 5.63 2.45
CA TRP A 150 -10.93 5.35 2.16
C TRP A 150 -10.54 5.71 0.73
N LYS A 151 -9.25 5.88 0.49
CA LYS A 151 -8.70 6.23 -0.81
C LYS A 151 -7.41 5.47 -1.10
N CYS A 152 -7.37 4.78 -2.23
CA CYS A 152 -6.14 4.23 -2.77
C CYS A 152 -5.29 5.36 -3.36
N GLU A 153 -4.07 5.52 -2.87
CA GLU A 153 -3.14 6.56 -3.32
C GLU A 153 -2.15 6.05 -4.37
N MET A 154 -1.79 4.76 -4.30
CA MET A 154 -0.90 4.11 -5.27
C MET A 154 -1.38 2.69 -5.55
N VAL A 155 -1.30 2.29 -6.82
CA VAL A 155 -1.27 0.88 -7.22
C VAL A 155 -0.13 0.67 -8.19
N SER A 156 0.64 -0.40 -8.01
CA SER A 156 1.75 -0.77 -8.88
C SER A 156 1.73 -2.26 -9.20
N GLU A 157 2.25 -2.61 -10.37
CA GLU A 157 2.41 -3.97 -10.84
C GLU A 157 3.86 -4.38 -10.97
N TRP A 158 4.15 -5.64 -10.70
CA TRP A 158 5.49 -6.17 -10.84
C TRP A 158 5.79 -6.55 -12.29
N LYS A 159 6.92 -6.08 -12.82
CA LYS A 159 7.45 -6.51 -14.12
C LYS A 159 8.85 -7.08 -13.98
N ASP A 160 9.03 -8.29 -14.49
CA ASP A 160 10.35 -8.89 -14.63
C ASP A 160 10.93 -8.58 -16.00
N ARG A 161 12.10 -7.94 -16.02
CA ARG A 161 12.85 -7.62 -17.23
C ARG A 161 13.88 -8.72 -17.49
N SER A 162 13.42 -9.86 -18.00
CA SER A 162 14.31 -10.95 -18.44
C SER A 162 14.65 -10.80 -19.93
N GLY A 163 15.79 -10.20 -20.26
CA GLY A 163 16.27 -10.06 -21.63
C GLY A 163 15.47 -9.06 -22.47
N ARG A 164 14.98 -9.47 -23.65
CA ARG A 164 14.24 -8.58 -24.59
C ARG A 164 12.73 -8.51 -24.31
N THR A 165 12.21 -9.32 -23.41
CA THR A 165 10.77 -9.41 -23.09
C THR A 165 10.51 -8.95 -21.68
N THR A 166 9.46 -8.14 -21.49
CA THR A 166 8.97 -7.76 -20.15
C THR A 166 7.77 -8.62 -19.81
N LYS A 167 7.90 -9.46 -18.77
CA LYS A 167 6.76 -10.25 -18.26
C LYS A 167 6.09 -9.48 -17.12
N VAL A 168 4.78 -9.25 -17.25
CA VAL A 168 3.94 -8.73 -16.16
C VAL A 168 3.50 -9.91 -15.29
N TRP A 169 3.62 -9.76 -13.98
CA TRP A 169 3.20 -10.77 -13.01
C TRP A 169 1.87 -10.36 -12.32
N PRO A 170 1.11 -11.32 -11.75
CA PRO A 170 -0.15 -11.02 -11.07
C PRO A 170 0.05 -10.22 -9.77
N HIS A 171 1.29 -10.11 -9.26
CA HIS A 171 1.62 -9.37 -8.05
C HIS A 171 1.28 -7.89 -8.16
N VAL A 172 0.61 -7.39 -7.12
CA VAL A 172 0.24 -5.98 -6.97
C VAL A 172 0.76 -5.46 -5.64
N ARG A 173 1.23 -4.22 -5.66
CA ARG A 173 1.50 -3.42 -4.46
C ARG A 173 0.57 -2.21 -4.46
N MET A 174 0.03 -1.84 -3.30
CA MET A 174 -0.78 -0.64 -3.17
C MET A 174 -0.59 0.07 -1.84
N ALA A 175 -0.98 1.34 -1.81
CA ALA A 175 -1.08 2.14 -0.59
C ALA A 175 -2.50 2.70 -0.48
N VAL A 176 -3.12 2.53 0.69
CA VAL A 176 -4.50 2.96 0.94
C VAL A 176 -4.54 3.80 2.21
N CYS A 177 -5.15 4.97 2.12
CA CYS A 177 -5.39 5.88 3.24
C CYS A 177 -6.82 5.75 3.72
N HIS A 178 -7.01 5.73 5.05
CA HIS A 178 -8.31 5.55 5.67
C HIS A 178 -8.66 6.73 6.59
N GLY A 179 -9.91 7.16 6.55
CA GLY A 179 -10.48 8.13 7.49
C GLY A 179 -10.85 7.51 8.84
N HIS A 180 -10.14 6.49 9.28
CA HIS A 180 -10.42 5.77 10.53
C HIS A 180 -9.13 5.51 11.29
N SER A 181 -9.21 5.06 12.54
CA SER A 181 -8.07 4.53 13.29
C SER A 181 -8.02 3.01 13.15
N GLY A 182 -6.82 2.43 13.17
CA GLY A 182 -6.66 0.98 13.08
C GLY A 182 -7.14 0.27 14.35
N ASP A 183 -7.56 -0.99 14.18
CA ASP A 183 -7.85 -1.91 15.28
C ASP A 183 -6.85 -3.08 15.20
N PRO A 184 -5.99 -3.29 16.21
CA PRO A 184 -5.08 -4.44 16.25
C PRO A 184 -5.81 -5.77 16.13
N HIS A 185 -7.08 -5.85 16.54
CA HIS A 185 -7.89 -7.07 16.56
C HIS A 185 -8.90 -7.14 15.41
N GLY A 186 -8.69 -6.38 14.34
CA GLY A 186 -9.61 -6.35 13.21
C GLY A 186 -9.03 -5.81 11.92
N ILE A 187 -9.79 -5.97 10.84
CA ILE A 187 -9.49 -5.44 9.51
C ILE A 187 -10.52 -4.37 9.14
N LEU A 188 -10.06 -3.24 8.64
CA LEU A 188 -10.90 -2.16 8.12
C LEU A 188 -11.58 -2.65 6.84
N ILE A 189 -12.84 -2.24 6.64
CA ILE A 189 -13.59 -2.58 5.43
C ILE A 189 -12.86 -2.06 4.19
N GLY A 190 -12.19 -0.90 4.28
CA GLY A 190 -11.41 -0.35 3.18
C GLY A 190 -10.18 -1.18 2.82
N GLU A 191 -9.55 -1.87 3.78
CA GLU A 191 -8.41 -2.73 3.48
C GLU A 191 -8.86 -3.99 2.73
N LEU A 192 -9.88 -4.67 3.27
CA LEU A 192 -10.44 -5.86 2.64
C LEU A 192 -11.05 -5.55 1.27
N GLY A 193 -11.83 -4.46 1.19
CA GLY A 193 -12.47 -4.02 -0.05
C GLY A 193 -11.48 -3.70 -1.15
N ALA A 194 -10.41 -2.96 -0.83
CA ALA A 194 -9.37 -2.64 -1.80
C ALA A 194 -8.58 -3.90 -2.23
N ILE A 195 -8.24 -4.81 -1.31
CA ILE A 195 -7.59 -6.09 -1.63
C ILE A 195 -8.46 -6.93 -2.56
N ALA A 196 -9.73 -7.12 -2.21
CA ALA A 196 -10.68 -7.89 -3.00
C ALA A 196 -10.86 -7.28 -4.39
N GLN A 197 -10.96 -5.95 -4.50
CA GLN A 197 -11.07 -5.26 -5.78
C GLN A 197 -9.82 -5.45 -6.64
N VAL A 198 -8.61 -5.32 -6.08
CA VAL A 198 -7.36 -5.57 -6.81
C VAL A 198 -7.31 -7.00 -7.36
N ILE A 199 -7.64 -7.99 -6.52
CA ILE A 199 -7.62 -9.40 -6.92
C ILE A 199 -8.66 -9.63 -8.02
N LEU A 200 -9.87 -9.10 -7.87
CA LEU A 200 -10.92 -9.18 -8.89
C LEU A 200 -10.47 -8.54 -10.22
N ASN A 201 -9.78 -7.41 -10.16
CA ASN A 201 -9.22 -6.78 -11.36
C ASN A 201 -8.20 -7.70 -12.03
N ARG A 202 -7.34 -8.34 -11.25
CA ARG A 202 -6.34 -9.28 -11.77
C ARG A 202 -6.93 -10.55 -12.36
N LEU A 203 -7.96 -11.11 -11.73
CA LEU A 203 -8.70 -12.27 -12.25
C LEU A 203 -9.38 -11.99 -13.59
N ASN A 204 -9.73 -10.74 -13.88
CA ASN A 204 -10.39 -10.34 -15.12
C ASN A 204 -9.40 -9.95 -16.25
N GLN A 205 -8.10 -10.20 -16.10
CA GLN A 205 -7.12 -9.91 -17.15
C GLN A 205 -6.80 -11.17 -17.94
N PRO A 206 -7.02 -11.19 -19.28
CA PRO A 206 -6.79 -12.39 -20.09
C PRO A 206 -5.37 -12.98 -19.97
N GLN A 207 -4.38 -12.12 -19.76
CA GLN A 207 -2.98 -12.53 -19.57
C GLN A 207 -2.75 -13.36 -18.31
N PHE A 208 -3.71 -13.40 -17.39
CA PHE A 208 -3.66 -14.14 -16.13
C PHE A 208 -4.69 -15.28 -16.06
N ASP A 209 -5.34 -15.65 -17.18
CA ASP A 209 -6.33 -16.74 -17.23
C ASP A 209 -5.77 -18.10 -16.77
N ASN A 210 -4.45 -18.29 -16.88
CA ASN A 210 -3.74 -19.50 -16.44
C ASN A 210 -3.01 -19.32 -15.10
N GLU A 211 -3.13 -18.16 -14.46
CA GLU A 211 -2.54 -17.89 -13.16
C GLU A 211 -3.53 -18.25 -12.05
N SER A 212 -3.04 -18.85 -10.98
CA SER A 212 -3.86 -19.30 -9.85
C SER A 212 -3.45 -18.64 -8.52
N TYR A 213 -2.50 -17.72 -8.61
CA TYR A 213 -1.83 -17.07 -7.50
C TYR A 213 -1.86 -15.56 -7.72
N PHE A 214 -2.58 -14.82 -6.86
CA PHE A 214 -2.79 -13.38 -7.00
C PHE A 214 -2.36 -12.61 -5.75
N PRO A 215 -1.05 -12.33 -5.59
CA PRO A 215 -0.53 -11.66 -4.41
C PRO A 215 -0.78 -10.17 -4.40
N VAL A 216 -1.08 -9.65 -3.22
CA VAL A 216 -1.27 -8.22 -2.97
C VAL A 216 -0.49 -7.81 -1.73
N LEU A 217 0.39 -6.82 -1.86
CA LEU A 217 0.96 -6.08 -0.75
C LEU A 217 0.18 -4.78 -0.59
N MET A 218 -0.31 -4.50 0.60
CA MET A 218 -0.92 -3.23 0.96
C MET A 218 -0.15 -2.59 2.11
N LEU A 219 0.22 -1.34 1.93
CA LEU A 219 0.53 -0.43 3.02
C LEU A 219 -0.77 0.30 3.38
N SER A 220 -1.36 -0.04 4.52
CA SER A 220 -2.59 0.60 5.01
C SER A 220 -2.23 1.72 5.98
N PHE A 221 -2.60 2.95 5.61
CA PHE A 221 -2.36 4.18 6.37
C PHE A 221 -3.65 4.62 7.05
N PHE A 222 -3.60 4.87 8.34
CA PHE A 222 -4.76 5.33 9.10
C PHE A 222 -4.39 6.31 10.19
N GLY A 223 -5.40 7.05 10.65
CA GLY A 223 -5.21 8.15 11.57
C GLY A 223 -4.83 7.70 12.99
N PRO A 224 -4.16 8.56 13.75
CA PRO A 224 -3.53 9.81 13.31
C PRO A 224 -2.32 9.58 12.38
N ARG A 225 -1.34 8.76 12.73
CA ARG A 225 -0.18 8.46 11.88
C ARG A 225 0.27 7.03 12.09
N HIS A 226 -0.54 6.11 11.62
CA HIS A 226 -0.30 4.70 11.79
C HIS A 226 -0.25 4.00 10.45
N ILE A 227 0.56 2.96 10.38
CA ILE A 227 0.68 2.11 9.20
C ILE A 227 0.64 0.65 9.65
N ARG A 228 0.00 -0.21 8.85
CA ARG A 228 0.31 -1.64 8.89
C ARG A 228 0.50 -2.21 7.49
N LEU A 229 1.22 -3.32 7.43
CA LEU A 229 1.43 -4.08 6.23
C LEU A 229 0.39 -5.21 6.19
N LEU A 230 -0.24 -5.38 5.04
CA LEU A 230 -1.10 -6.50 4.75
C LEU A 230 -0.53 -7.22 3.53
N GLN A 231 -0.37 -8.53 3.64
CA GLN A 231 -0.05 -9.40 2.51
C GLN A 231 -1.23 -10.31 2.28
N ALA A 232 -1.76 -10.33 1.06
CA ALA A 232 -2.91 -11.16 0.74
C ALA A 232 -2.62 -12.03 -0.48
N VAL A 233 -3.15 -13.24 -0.49
CA VAL A 233 -3.13 -14.14 -1.64
C VAL A 233 -4.48 -14.81 -1.75
N TYR A 234 -5.11 -14.68 -2.91
CA TYR A 234 -6.25 -15.54 -3.25
C TYR A 234 -5.74 -16.90 -3.71
N ARG A 235 -6.16 -17.97 -3.02
CA ARG A 235 -5.72 -19.33 -3.26
C ARG A 235 -6.72 -20.08 -4.16
N PRO A 236 -6.29 -21.05 -4.97
CA PRO A 236 -7.17 -21.82 -5.85
C PRO A 236 -8.29 -22.58 -5.12
N ALA A 237 -8.08 -22.90 -3.84
CA ALA A 237 -9.07 -23.54 -2.97
C ALA A 237 -10.26 -22.62 -2.62
N GLY A 238 -10.30 -21.38 -3.11
CA GLY A 238 -11.45 -20.48 -2.98
C GLY A 238 -11.48 -19.71 -1.66
N TYR A 239 -10.32 -19.51 -1.04
CA TYR A 239 -10.16 -18.70 0.18
C TYR A 239 -9.11 -17.60 -0.03
N LEU A 240 -9.27 -16.52 0.73
CA LEU A 240 -8.32 -15.41 0.78
C LEU A 240 -7.45 -15.57 2.03
N GLU A 241 -6.16 -15.80 1.83
CA GLU A 241 -5.17 -15.74 2.90
C GLU A 241 -4.77 -14.27 3.10
N LEU A 242 -4.91 -13.76 4.32
CA LEU A 242 -4.52 -12.41 4.71
C LEU A 242 -3.51 -12.50 5.87
N ARG A 243 -2.36 -11.87 5.70
CA ARG A 243 -1.34 -11.75 6.75
C ARG A 243 -1.23 -10.29 7.15
N ALA A 244 -1.42 -10.01 8.44
CA ALA A 244 -1.33 -8.67 8.99
C ALA A 244 -0.11 -8.50 9.88
N SER A 245 0.62 -7.39 9.69
CA SER A 245 1.63 -6.99 10.65
C SER A 245 0.98 -6.34 11.88
N GLN A 246 1.78 -6.14 12.92
CA GLN A 246 1.47 -5.14 13.95
C GLN A 246 1.24 -3.75 13.34
N ILE A 247 0.60 -2.88 14.11
CA ILE A 247 0.42 -1.46 13.75
C ILE A 247 1.67 -0.70 14.19
N PHE A 248 2.28 0.01 13.25
CA PHE A 248 3.41 0.90 13.48
C PHE A 248 2.93 2.33 13.73
N ASP A 249 3.49 2.96 14.76
CA ASP A 249 3.19 4.33 15.16
C ASP A 249 4.25 5.30 14.62
N PHE A 250 3.79 6.32 13.89
CA PHE A 250 4.56 7.40 13.28
C PHE A 250 4.15 8.78 13.82
N THR A 251 3.48 8.85 14.97
CA THR A 251 3.20 10.11 15.68
C THR A 251 4.47 10.78 16.16
N THR A 252 5.49 9.98 16.52
CA THR A 252 6.84 10.42 16.90
C THR A 252 7.86 9.94 15.88
N LEU A 253 8.51 10.85 15.16
CA LEU A 253 9.39 10.49 14.04
C LEU A 253 10.70 9.82 14.48
N ALA A 254 11.23 10.20 15.64
CA ALA A 254 12.54 9.74 16.12
C ALA A 254 12.63 8.22 16.34
N VAL A 255 11.49 7.57 16.62
CA VAL A 255 11.38 6.12 16.84
C VAL A 255 10.70 5.40 15.67
N SER A 256 10.33 6.16 14.63
CA SER A 256 9.56 5.64 13.53
C SER A 256 10.39 4.74 12.63
N ARG A 257 9.80 3.65 12.14
CA ARG A 257 10.46 2.66 11.27
C ARG A 257 10.22 3.00 9.80
N LEU A 258 10.59 4.22 9.40
CA LEU A 258 10.45 4.68 8.02
C LEU A 258 11.21 3.76 7.04
N ASP A 259 12.42 3.36 7.39
CA ASP A 259 13.25 2.48 6.57
C ASP A 259 12.53 1.18 6.24
N LEU A 260 11.84 0.57 7.21
CA LEU A 260 11.04 -0.64 6.97
C LEU A 260 9.96 -0.41 5.91
N MET A 261 9.28 0.74 5.95
CA MET A 261 8.25 1.05 4.95
C MET A 261 8.87 1.24 3.56
N LEU A 262 10.05 1.86 3.48
CA LEU A 262 10.80 2.03 2.24
C LEU A 262 11.30 0.69 1.69
N GLU A 263 11.80 -0.20 2.55
CA GLU A 263 12.21 -1.57 2.19
C GLU A 263 11.05 -2.40 1.65
N TYR A 264 9.85 -2.29 2.25
CA TYR A 264 8.64 -2.95 1.75
C TYR A 264 8.07 -2.31 0.50
N LEU A 265 8.19 -1.00 0.32
CA LEU A 265 7.94 -0.38 -0.97
C LEU A 265 8.91 -0.99 -2.00
N ALA A 266 10.21 -1.02 -1.72
CA ALA A 266 11.22 -1.61 -2.58
C ALA A 266 11.22 -3.16 -2.65
N CYS A 267 10.17 -3.83 -2.16
CA CYS A 267 10.14 -5.28 -2.01
C CYS A 267 10.29 -6.03 -3.34
N SER A 268 10.80 -7.26 -3.24
CA SER A 268 10.74 -8.25 -4.30
C SER A 268 9.66 -9.29 -3.99
N PRO A 269 8.70 -9.53 -4.89
CA PRO A 269 7.71 -10.58 -4.69
C PRO A 269 8.37 -11.96 -4.77
N ARG A 270 7.99 -12.88 -3.87
CA ARG A 270 8.33 -14.30 -4.01
C ARG A 270 7.58 -14.90 -5.19
N ARG A 271 8.32 -15.70 -5.93
CA ARG A 271 7.80 -16.56 -6.99
C ARG A 271 7.51 -17.90 -6.33
N ASP A 272 6.31 -18.06 -5.79
CA ASP A 272 5.88 -19.39 -5.37
C ASP A 272 5.76 -20.23 -6.65
N HIS A 273 6.74 -21.09 -6.89
CA HIS A 273 6.70 -22.09 -7.94
C HIS A 273 5.72 -23.18 -7.50
N HIS A 274 4.46 -23.04 -7.87
CA HIS A 274 3.49 -24.13 -7.83
C HIS A 274 3.20 -24.62 -9.24
#